data_AF-A0A2C6CXV7-F1
#
_entry.id   AF-A0A2C6CXV7-F1
#
_cell.length_a   1.000
_cell.length_b   1.000
_cell.length_c   1.000
_cell.angle_alpha   90.00
_cell.angle_beta   90.00
_cell.angle_gamma   90.00
#
_symmetry.space_group_name_H-M   'P 1'
#
loop_
_entity.id
_entity.type
_entity.pdbx_description
1 polymer ?
#
loop_
_entity_poly.entity_id
_entity_poly.type
_entity_poly.pdbx_seq_one_letter_code
_entity_poly.pdbx_strand_id
1 'polypeptide(L)'
;MKNYRIIVARQAIFMKYTGLLFLAFLFSSLAAQREELIDEISEETCECLKVADPAADFEMSMGLCAVQAASKRTEEVEEVLDIKMTSMDQFEKLGQVIASSLVENCPYFVEKMMEGIENGDFELNEEEPAEVWSDMDAAAEATARPEYGGPENKEFITGPIPNTNGSSLAKPMVKGKIKSVREGLSNEITLKGEDGQTYRLFLRNNVSNAGLLKKGAELNIGYRIQKTYHAGEGREMEVLVITKVEK
;
A
#
# COMPACT_ATOMS: atom_id res chain seq x y z
N MET A 1 -36.24 -11.71 62.78
CA MET A 1 -35.86 -10.66 61.81
C MET A 1 -34.41 -10.71 61.31
N LYS A 2 -33.44 -11.32 62.01
CA LYS A 2 -32.04 -11.41 61.53
C LYS A 2 -31.83 -12.27 60.26
N ASN A 3 -32.64 -13.29 60.04
CA ASN A 3 -32.46 -14.23 58.92
C ASN A 3 -32.87 -13.67 57.53
N TYR A 4 -33.68 -12.62 57.48
CA TYR A 4 -34.15 -12.05 56.20
C TYR A 4 -33.08 -11.22 55.50
N ARG A 5 -32.15 -10.61 56.25
CA ARG A 5 -31.08 -9.76 55.70
C ARG A 5 -30.01 -10.54 54.92
N ILE A 6 -29.78 -11.81 55.28
CA ILE A 6 -28.75 -12.65 54.63
C ILE A 6 -29.23 -13.15 53.25
N ILE A 7 -30.53 -13.40 53.09
CA ILE A 7 -31.11 -13.89 51.82
C ILE A 7 -31.10 -12.78 50.75
N VAL A 8 -31.38 -11.54 51.14
CA VAL A 8 -31.40 -10.39 50.22
C VAL A 8 -29.98 -10.02 49.77
N ALA A 9 -28.97 -10.14 50.63
CA ALA A 9 -27.57 -9.89 50.26
C ALA A 9 -27.03 -10.90 49.23
N ARG A 10 -27.47 -12.16 49.29
CA ARG A 10 -27.06 -13.21 48.33
C ARG A 10 -27.69 -13.02 46.94
N GLN A 11 -28.92 -12.53 46.88
CA GLN A 11 -29.63 -12.21 45.63
C GLN A 11 -28.99 -11.03 44.88
N ALA A 12 -28.54 -10.00 45.61
CA ALA A 12 -27.88 -8.83 45.00
C ALA A 12 -26.49 -9.15 44.40
N ILE A 13 -25.80 -10.14 44.94
CA ILE A 13 -24.51 -10.61 44.42
C ILE A 13 -24.74 -11.43 43.13
N PHE A 14 -25.71 -12.35 43.14
CA PHE A 14 -26.03 -13.19 41.97
C PHE A 14 -26.46 -12.35 40.76
N MET A 15 -27.24 -11.29 40.97
CA MET A 15 -27.75 -10.41 39.90
C MET A 15 -26.65 -9.52 39.27
N LYS A 16 -25.57 -9.25 40.00
CA LYS A 16 -24.41 -8.51 39.47
C LYS A 16 -23.52 -9.39 38.58
N TYR A 17 -23.33 -10.65 38.93
CA TYR A 17 -22.49 -11.56 38.14
C TYR A 17 -23.20 -12.07 36.88
N THR A 18 -24.52 -12.27 36.89
CA THR A 18 -25.26 -12.64 35.67
C THR A 18 -25.24 -11.54 34.61
N GLY A 19 -25.28 -10.27 34.99
CA GLY A 19 -25.14 -9.16 34.05
C GLY A 19 -23.76 -9.10 33.38
N LEU A 20 -22.70 -9.36 34.15
CA LEU A 20 -21.32 -9.35 33.64
C LEU A 20 -21.05 -10.53 32.69
N LEU A 21 -21.62 -11.71 33.00
CA LEU A 21 -21.52 -12.91 32.17
C LEU A 21 -22.27 -12.77 30.85
N PHE A 22 -23.43 -12.10 30.86
CA PHE A 22 -24.19 -11.80 29.65
C PHE A 22 -23.47 -10.77 28.75
N LEU A 23 -22.84 -9.76 29.35
CA LEU A 23 -22.02 -8.80 28.61
C LEU A 23 -20.83 -9.48 27.93
N ALA A 24 -20.10 -10.35 28.64
CA ALA A 24 -18.97 -11.10 28.08
C ALA A 24 -19.38 -11.98 26.89
N PHE A 25 -20.57 -12.59 26.93
CA PHE A 25 -21.07 -13.42 25.83
C PHE A 25 -21.33 -12.62 24.53
N LEU A 26 -21.75 -11.35 24.64
CA LEU A 26 -21.96 -10.48 23.48
C LEU A 26 -20.65 -10.05 22.81
N PHE A 27 -19.57 -9.85 23.58
CA PHE A 27 -18.27 -9.52 23.01
C PHE A 27 -17.65 -10.69 22.25
N SER A 28 -17.89 -11.93 22.69
CA SER A 28 -17.37 -13.12 22.01
C SER A 28 -17.95 -13.32 20.60
N SER A 29 -19.21 -12.96 20.36
CA SER A 29 -19.80 -13.11 19.02
C SER A 29 -19.22 -12.14 18.00
N LEU A 30 -18.86 -10.92 18.43
CA LEU A 30 -18.30 -9.92 17.53
C LEU A 30 -16.85 -10.26 17.14
N ALA A 31 -16.07 -10.78 18.10
CA ALA A 31 -14.71 -11.25 17.82
C ALA A 31 -14.70 -12.38 16.79
N ALA A 32 -15.64 -13.33 16.88
CA ALA A 32 -15.75 -14.43 15.92
C ALA A 32 -16.07 -13.94 14.49
N GLN A 33 -16.97 -12.96 14.34
CA GLN A 33 -17.29 -12.38 13.02
C GLN A 33 -16.09 -11.66 12.41
N ARG A 34 -15.29 -10.99 13.25
CA ARG A 34 -14.06 -10.32 12.82
C ARG A 34 -13.03 -11.32 12.31
N GLU A 35 -12.80 -12.41 13.03
CA GLU A 35 -11.87 -13.47 12.62
C GLU A 35 -12.33 -14.12 11.31
N GLU A 36 -13.61 -14.47 11.18
CA GLU A 36 -14.18 -15.07 9.97
C GLU A 36 -14.00 -14.17 8.74
N LEU A 37 -14.28 -12.87 8.87
CA LEU A 37 -14.08 -11.92 7.77
C LEU A 37 -12.60 -11.77 7.39
N ILE A 38 -11.69 -11.76 8.37
CA ILE A 38 -10.25 -11.70 8.12
C ILE A 38 -9.78 -12.94 7.37
N ASP A 39 -10.25 -14.12 7.76
CA ASP A 39 -9.89 -15.39 7.14
C ASP A 39 -10.40 -15.46 5.69
N GLU A 40 -11.65 -15.05 5.44
CA GLU A 40 -12.20 -15.02 4.08
C GLU A 40 -11.40 -14.07 3.15
N ILE A 41 -11.07 -12.87 3.63
CA ILE A 41 -10.27 -11.91 2.85
C ILE A 41 -8.87 -12.49 2.60
N SER A 42 -8.28 -13.14 3.59
CA SER A 42 -6.93 -13.73 3.49
C SER A 42 -6.90 -14.90 2.51
N GLU A 43 -7.92 -15.76 2.54
CA GLU A 43 -8.06 -16.88 1.61
C GLU A 43 -8.18 -16.38 0.16
N GLU A 44 -9.07 -15.43 -0.10
CA GLU A 44 -9.22 -14.84 -1.43
C GLU A 44 -7.98 -14.09 -1.91
N THR A 45 -7.30 -13.40 -1.00
CA THR A 45 -6.02 -12.73 -1.30
C THR A 45 -4.97 -13.76 -1.69
N CYS A 46 -4.91 -14.89 -0.99
CA CYS A 46 -3.99 -15.99 -1.31
C CYS A 46 -4.31 -16.63 -2.67
N GLU A 47 -5.58 -16.83 -3.00
CA GLU A 47 -5.99 -17.32 -4.32
C GLU A 47 -5.57 -16.37 -5.44
N CYS A 48 -5.77 -15.06 -5.24
CA CYS A 48 -5.33 -14.03 -6.17
C CYS A 48 -3.80 -14.03 -6.34
N LEU A 49 -3.05 -14.17 -5.25
CA LEU A 49 -1.58 -14.19 -5.29
C LEU A 49 -1.02 -15.38 -6.08
N LYS A 50 -1.68 -16.55 -6.04
CA LYS A 50 -1.25 -17.75 -6.81
C LYS A 50 -1.35 -17.54 -8.32
N VAL A 51 -2.25 -16.69 -8.78
CA VAL A 51 -2.48 -16.40 -10.21
C VAL A 51 -1.89 -15.05 -10.65
N ALA A 52 -1.34 -14.28 -9.71
CA ALA A 52 -0.72 -12.99 -9.99
C ALA A 52 0.52 -13.15 -10.88
N ASP A 53 0.77 -12.14 -11.72
CA ASP A 53 1.86 -12.14 -12.69
C ASP A 53 3.23 -12.20 -11.97
N PRO A 54 4.08 -13.21 -12.22
CA PRO A 54 5.41 -13.30 -11.62
C PRO A 54 6.35 -12.15 -12.02
N ALA A 55 5.99 -11.35 -13.03
CA ALA A 55 6.76 -10.16 -13.42
C ALA A 55 6.43 -8.90 -12.58
N ALA A 56 5.38 -8.92 -11.77
CA ALA A 56 5.02 -7.83 -10.88
C ALA A 56 5.70 -7.99 -9.50
N ASP A 57 6.13 -6.87 -8.91
CA ASP A 57 6.69 -6.86 -7.54
C ASP A 57 5.68 -7.50 -6.58
N PHE A 58 6.14 -8.48 -5.78
CA PHE A 58 5.27 -9.30 -4.93
C PHE A 58 4.43 -8.45 -3.96
N GLU A 59 5.04 -7.42 -3.36
CA GLU A 59 4.36 -6.46 -2.48
C GLU A 59 3.20 -5.74 -3.19
N MET A 60 3.40 -5.32 -4.43
CA MET A 60 2.36 -4.66 -5.22
C MET A 60 1.24 -5.63 -5.58
N SER A 61 1.59 -6.86 -5.98
CA SER A 61 0.62 -7.92 -6.25
C SER A 61 -0.20 -8.27 -5.00
N MET A 62 0.45 -8.36 -3.85
CA MET A 62 -0.22 -8.60 -2.57
C MET A 62 -1.18 -7.47 -2.23
N GLY A 63 -0.74 -6.20 -2.31
CA GLY A 63 -1.59 -5.05 -2.04
C GLY A 63 -2.81 -5.00 -2.96
N LEU A 64 -2.64 -5.26 -4.25
CA LEU A 64 -3.75 -5.33 -5.20
C LEU A 64 -4.72 -6.46 -4.89
N CYS A 65 -4.21 -7.66 -4.57
CA CYS A 65 -5.03 -8.80 -4.22
C CYS A 65 -5.82 -8.58 -2.93
N ALA A 66 -5.20 -7.99 -1.91
CA ALA A 66 -5.84 -7.65 -0.64
C ALA A 66 -7.00 -6.65 -0.85
N VAL A 67 -6.74 -5.58 -1.60
CA VAL A 67 -7.77 -4.58 -1.93
C VAL A 67 -8.88 -5.21 -2.76
N GLN A 68 -8.56 -6.08 -3.73
CA GLN A 68 -9.56 -6.75 -4.55
C GLN A 68 -10.45 -7.68 -3.72
N ALA A 69 -9.89 -8.48 -2.82
CA ALA A 69 -10.64 -9.36 -1.93
C ALA A 69 -11.57 -8.56 -1.01
N ALA A 70 -11.04 -7.53 -0.35
CA ALA A 70 -11.81 -6.69 0.57
C ALA A 70 -12.88 -5.84 -0.15
N SER A 71 -12.64 -5.41 -1.39
CA SER A 71 -13.61 -4.60 -2.16
C SER A 71 -14.92 -5.34 -2.48
N LYS A 72 -14.92 -6.68 -2.43
CA LYS A 72 -16.15 -7.48 -2.60
C LYS A 72 -17.07 -7.40 -1.37
N ARG A 73 -16.53 -7.01 -0.21
CA ARG A 73 -17.18 -6.98 1.09
C ARG A 73 -17.03 -5.61 1.78
N THR A 74 -17.04 -4.53 1.01
CA THR A 74 -16.73 -3.18 1.52
C THR A 74 -17.58 -2.78 2.73
N GLU A 75 -18.88 -3.13 2.73
CA GLU A 75 -19.78 -2.83 3.86
C GLU A 75 -19.37 -3.59 5.12
N GLU A 76 -19.08 -4.89 5.01
CA GLU A 76 -18.66 -5.73 6.15
C GLU A 76 -17.28 -5.30 6.69
N VAL A 77 -16.35 -4.92 5.79
CA VAL A 77 -15.03 -4.39 6.17
C VAL A 77 -15.17 -3.08 6.95
N GLU A 78 -16.07 -2.20 6.52
CA GLU A 78 -16.33 -0.94 7.24
C GLU A 78 -17.00 -1.17 8.59
N GLU A 79 -17.96 -2.09 8.69
CA GLU A 79 -18.71 -2.34 9.92
C GLU A 79 -17.93 -3.18 10.94
N VAL A 80 -17.21 -4.21 10.50
CA VAL A 80 -16.57 -5.20 11.38
C VAL A 80 -15.10 -4.84 11.66
N LEU A 81 -14.39 -4.25 10.70
CA LEU A 81 -12.98 -3.89 10.85
C LEU A 81 -12.76 -2.41 11.14
N ASP A 82 -13.78 -1.56 11.02
CA ASP A 82 -13.67 -0.09 11.10
C ASP A 82 -12.65 0.47 10.09
N ILE A 83 -12.57 -0.14 8.91
CA ILE A 83 -11.64 0.23 7.83
C ILE A 83 -12.44 0.80 6.65
N LYS A 84 -12.22 2.08 6.34
CA LYS A 84 -12.84 2.75 5.19
C LYS A 84 -11.94 2.68 3.98
N MET A 85 -12.34 1.98 2.94
CA MET A 85 -11.55 1.69 1.73
C MET A 85 -11.40 2.90 0.79
N THR A 86 -11.02 4.06 1.33
CA THR A 86 -11.00 5.37 0.66
C THR A 86 -9.63 6.05 0.66
N SER A 87 -8.68 5.57 1.45
CA SER A 87 -7.32 6.14 1.52
C SER A 87 -6.24 5.07 1.65
N MET A 88 -5.00 5.43 1.33
CA MET A 88 -3.85 4.52 1.41
C MET A 88 -3.60 4.03 2.83
N ASP A 89 -3.70 4.90 3.83
CA ASP A 89 -3.54 4.54 5.25
C ASP A 89 -4.52 3.42 5.68
N GLN A 90 -5.69 3.34 5.06
CA GLN A 90 -6.71 2.33 5.35
C GLN A 90 -6.40 1.00 4.66
N PHE A 91 -5.82 1.04 3.46
CA PHE A 91 -5.32 -0.17 2.79
C PHE A 91 -4.13 -0.77 3.54
N GLU A 92 -3.26 0.06 4.12
CA GLU A 92 -2.15 -0.42 4.95
C GLU A 92 -2.67 -1.11 6.21
N LYS A 93 -3.65 -0.51 6.90
CA LYS A 93 -4.33 -1.15 8.05
C LYS A 93 -4.97 -2.48 7.68
N LEU A 94 -5.63 -2.55 6.52
CA LEU A 94 -6.17 -3.80 6.01
C LEU A 94 -5.06 -4.84 5.86
N GLY A 95 -3.96 -4.47 5.21
CA GLY A 95 -2.78 -5.33 5.03
C GLY A 95 -2.24 -5.86 6.37
N GLN A 96 -2.11 -5.00 7.37
CA GLN A 96 -1.65 -5.39 8.72
C GLN A 96 -2.62 -6.37 9.40
N VAL A 97 -3.93 -6.12 9.29
CA VAL A 97 -4.96 -6.96 9.92
C VAL A 97 -5.02 -8.34 9.30
N ILE A 98 -4.87 -8.46 7.98
CA ILE A 98 -4.92 -9.75 7.28
C ILE A 98 -3.56 -10.46 7.23
N ALA A 99 -2.45 -9.77 7.54
CA ALA A 99 -1.12 -10.34 7.44
C ALA A 99 -0.93 -11.59 8.32
N SER A 100 -1.47 -11.59 9.54
CA SER A 100 -1.38 -12.75 10.43
C SER A 100 -2.12 -13.96 9.86
N SER A 101 -3.35 -13.78 9.40
CA SER A 101 -4.13 -14.88 8.78
C SER A 101 -3.50 -15.33 7.46
N LEU A 102 -2.88 -14.43 6.67
CA LEU A 102 -2.10 -14.82 5.49
C LEU A 102 -0.90 -15.70 5.83
N VAL A 103 -0.19 -15.43 6.94
CA VAL A 103 0.92 -16.29 7.37
C VAL A 103 0.43 -17.67 7.78
N GLU A 104 -0.73 -17.76 8.43
CA GLU A 104 -1.30 -19.01 8.90
C GLU A 104 -1.90 -19.84 7.74
N ASN A 105 -2.57 -19.18 6.81
CA ASN A 105 -3.43 -19.83 5.81
C ASN A 105 -2.86 -19.78 4.37
N CYS A 106 -1.80 -19.01 4.11
CA CYS A 106 -1.20 -18.87 2.78
C CYS A 106 0.28 -19.28 2.76
N PRO A 107 0.60 -20.57 2.54
CA PRO A 107 2.00 -21.04 2.44
C PRO A 107 2.81 -20.31 1.37
N TYR A 108 2.16 -19.94 0.27
CA TYR A 108 2.79 -19.18 -0.82
C TYR A 108 3.26 -17.80 -0.38
N PHE A 109 2.49 -17.13 0.48
CA PHE A 109 2.87 -15.83 1.04
C PHE A 109 4.14 -15.97 1.89
N VAL A 110 4.20 -16.99 2.75
CA VAL A 110 5.37 -17.27 3.60
C VAL A 110 6.61 -17.60 2.77
N GLU A 111 6.47 -18.42 1.72
CA GLU A 111 7.56 -18.74 0.79
C GLU A 111 8.13 -17.46 0.15
N LYS A 112 7.27 -16.58 -0.36
CA LYS A 112 7.70 -15.33 -0.99
C LYS A 112 8.27 -14.31 -0.02
N MET A 113 7.75 -14.24 1.20
CA MET A 113 8.32 -13.40 2.24
C MET A 113 9.74 -13.87 2.61
N MET A 114 9.97 -15.18 2.73
CA MET A 114 11.30 -15.74 3.00
C MET A 114 12.28 -15.47 1.84
N GLU A 115 11.85 -15.68 0.59
CA GLU A 115 12.65 -15.32 -0.59
C GLU A 115 13.02 -13.83 -0.59
N GLY A 116 12.08 -12.95 -0.24
CA GLY A 116 12.29 -11.50 -0.17
C GLY A 116 13.30 -11.09 0.90
N ILE A 117 13.30 -11.76 2.06
CA ILE A 117 14.29 -11.53 3.13
C ILE A 117 15.69 -11.96 2.67
N GLU A 118 15.82 -13.12 2.02
CA GLU A 118 17.11 -13.60 1.50
C GLU A 118 17.69 -12.67 0.43
N ASN A 119 16.83 -12.05 -0.38
CA ASN A 119 17.22 -11.12 -1.44
C ASN A 119 17.41 -9.66 -0.95
N GLY A 120 17.06 -9.35 0.30
CA GLY A 120 17.17 -8.01 0.88
C GLY A 120 16.07 -7.04 0.43
N ASP A 121 14.96 -7.57 -0.10
CA ASP A 121 13.79 -6.78 -0.52
C ASP A 121 12.86 -6.46 0.66
N PHE A 122 12.94 -7.24 1.75
CA PHE A 122 12.26 -6.99 3.01
C PHE A 122 13.28 -6.70 4.12
N GLU A 123 13.33 -5.46 4.59
CA GLU A 123 14.05 -5.10 5.80
C GLU A 123 13.17 -5.43 7.02
N LEU A 124 13.46 -6.54 7.71
CA LEU A 124 12.91 -6.79 9.03
C LEU A 124 13.49 -5.75 10.00
N ASN A 125 12.75 -4.68 10.25
CA ASN A 125 13.04 -3.84 11.40
C ASN A 125 12.77 -4.67 12.65
N GLU A 126 13.82 -5.10 13.35
CA GLU A 126 13.77 -5.70 14.68
C GLU A 126 13.36 -4.65 15.75
N GLU A 127 12.40 -3.78 15.46
CA GLU A 127 11.72 -3.06 16.54
C GLU A 127 10.85 -4.08 17.28
N GLU A 128 11.21 -4.32 18.55
CA GLU A 128 10.55 -5.24 19.47
C GLU A 128 9.03 -5.20 19.34
N PRO A 129 8.31 -6.34 19.47
CA PRO A 129 6.88 -6.38 19.32
C PRO A 129 6.24 -5.44 20.34
N ALA A 130 5.87 -4.24 19.89
CA ALA A 130 4.93 -3.41 20.61
C ALA A 130 3.69 -4.28 20.82
N GLU A 131 3.25 -4.38 22.06
CA GLU A 131 2.00 -5.01 22.46
C GLU A 131 0.85 -4.24 21.78
N VAL A 132 0.57 -4.54 20.50
CA VAL A 132 -0.39 -3.79 19.66
C VAL A 132 -1.84 -4.22 19.88
N TRP A 133 -2.11 -5.22 20.74
CA TRP A 133 -3.47 -5.74 20.92
C TRP A 133 -4.19 -5.29 22.20
N SER A 134 -3.62 -4.44 23.07
CA SER A 134 -4.32 -4.01 24.30
C SER A 134 -4.99 -2.64 24.25
N ASP A 135 -4.67 -1.77 23.28
CA ASP A 135 -4.96 -0.33 23.41
C ASP A 135 -5.86 0.27 22.30
N MET A 136 -6.58 -0.54 21.51
CA MET A 136 -7.49 -0.04 20.46
C MET A 136 -8.81 0.61 20.97
N ASP A 137 -8.94 0.89 22.27
CA ASP A 137 -10.11 1.59 22.83
C ASP A 137 -9.84 3.04 23.28
N ALA A 138 -8.63 3.59 23.09
CA ALA A 138 -8.30 4.91 23.64
C ALA A 138 -7.37 5.76 22.77
N ALA A 139 -7.81 6.15 21.56
CA ALA A 139 -7.16 7.26 20.84
C ALA A 139 -8.10 7.99 19.87
N ALA A 140 -9.20 8.52 20.39
CA ALA A 140 -9.91 9.63 19.77
C ALA A 140 -9.58 10.91 20.55
N GLU A 141 -8.38 11.48 20.38
CA GLU A 141 -8.16 12.92 20.54
C GLU A 141 -6.73 13.35 20.15
N ALA A 142 -6.69 14.38 19.29
CA ALA A 142 -5.62 15.36 19.12
C ALA A 142 -4.25 14.91 18.60
N THR A 143 -4.10 14.90 17.27
CA THR A 143 -2.90 15.48 16.65
C THR A 143 -3.28 16.35 15.46
N ALA A 144 -3.14 17.67 15.66
CA ALA A 144 -3.14 18.65 14.58
C ALA A 144 -1.99 18.34 13.61
N ARG A 145 -2.33 18.13 12.34
CA ARG A 145 -1.37 17.86 11.26
C ARG A 145 -0.79 19.19 10.75
N PRO A 146 0.51 19.27 10.41
CA PRO A 146 1.04 20.44 9.71
C PRO A 146 0.44 20.52 8.30
N GLU A 147 0.02 21.71 7.90
CA GLU A 147 -0.47 21.98 6.55
C GLU A 147 0.64 21.70 5.53
N TYR A 148 0.40 20.72 4.66
CA TYR A 148 1.27 20.41 3.54
C TYR A 148 1.02 21.45 2.43
N GLY A 149 1.85 22.49 2.38
CA GLY A 149 1.84 23.48 1.31
C GLY A 149 2.29 22.85 -0.01
N GLY A 150 1.33 22.53 -0.89
CA GLY A 150 1.60 22.08 -2.25
C GLY A 150 2.30 23.18 -3.07
N PRO A 151 3.26 22.85 -3.96
CA PRO A 151 3.95 23.84 -4.77
C PRO A 151 3.00 24.47 -5.79
N GLU A 152 3.00 25.80 -5.82
CA GLU A 152 2.27 26.63 -6.77
C GLU A 152 2.57 26.25 -8.23
N ASN A 153 1.48 26.19 -9.00
CA ASN A 153 1.43 25.93 -10.44
C ASN A 153 2.42 26.84 -11.21
N LYS A 154 3.50 26.24 -11.72
CA LYS A 154 4.25 26.79 -12.86
C LYS A 154 3.86 26.00 -14.09
N GLU A 155 3.44 26.71 -15.13
CA GLU A 155 3.01 26.17 -16.42
C GLU A 155 3.98 25.09 -16.93
N PHE A 156 3.51 23.85 -16.92
CA PHE A 156 4.20 22.69 -17.48
C PHE A 156 3.71 22.51 -18.91
N ILE A 157 4.56 22.80 -19.89
CA ILE A 157 4.26 22.45 -21.27
C ILE A 157 4.65 20.99 -21.50
N THR A 158 3.60 20.20 -21.70
CA THR A 158 3.51 19.06 -22.62
C THR A 158 4.21 19.39 -23.95
N GLY A 159 5.51 19.14 -24.05
CA GLY A 159 6.19 19.19 -25.34
C GLY A 159 5.51 18.22 -26.32
N PRO A 160 5.48 18.52 -27.63
CA PRO A 160 4.92 17.60 -28.61
C PRO A 160 5.64 16.27 -28.50
N ILE A 161 4.88 15.22 -28.16
CA ILE A 161 5.36 13.85 -28.22
C ILE A 161 5.83 13.62 -29.66
N PRO A 162 7.11 13.24 -29.89
CA PRO A 162 7.56 12.95 -31.24
C PRO A 162 6.65 11.87 -31.83
N ASN A 163 6.01 12.20 -32.95
CA ASN A 163 5.02 11.34 -33.60
C ASN A 163 5.71 10.07 -34.11
N THR A 164 5.60 8.96 -33.38
CA THR A 164 6.16 7.65 -33.77
C THR A 164 5.14 6.80 -34.54
N ASN A 165 4.29 7.41 -35.37
CA ASN A 165 3.45 6.67 -36.31
C ASN A 165 4.28 6.18 -37.50
N GLY A 166 5.04 5.10 -37.28
CA GLY A 166 5.78 4.44 -38.34
C GLY A 166 6.71 3.36 -37.82
N SER A 167 6.31 2.10 -38.00
CA SER A 167 7.07 0.85 -37.88
C SER A 167 8.59 0.99 -37.87
N SER A 168 9.15 1.17 -36.68
CA SER A 168 10.51 0.77 -36.35
C SER A 168 10.54 0.40 -34.88
N LEU A 169 10.90 -0.85 -34.58
CA LEU A 169 11.10 -1.39 -33.22
C LEU A 169 12.25 -0.70 -32.44
N ALA A 170 12.78 0.42 -32.95
CA ALA A 170 13.76 1.23 -32.25
C ALA A 170 13.07 1.98 -31.11
N LYS A 171 13.37 1.58 -29.86
CA LYS A 171 12.95 2.31 -28.67
C LYS A 171 13.45 3.76 -28.78
N PRO A 172 12.61 4.78 -28.53
CA PRO A 172 13.06 6.16 -28.60
C PRO A 172 14.15 6.39 -27.55
N MET A 173 15.28 6.93 -28.00
CA MET A 173 16.41 7.30 -27.15
C MET A 173 16.59 8.80 -27.18
N VAL A 174 16.84 9.38 -26.00
CA VAL A 174 17.18 10.78 -25.85
C VAL A 174 18.57 10.88 -25.22
N LYS A 175 19.46 11.60 -25.89
CA LYS A 175 20.76 11.97 -25.35
C LYS A 175 20.66 13.31 -24.67
N GLY A 176 21.16 13.41 -23.44
CA GLY A 176 21.10 14.67 -22.73
C GLY A 176 21.79 14.67 -21.37
N LYS A 177 21.74 15.84 -20.73
CA LYS A 177 22.33 16.07 -19.41
C LYS A 177 21.24 16.07 -18.34
N ILE A 178 21.43 15.28 -17.28
CA ILE A 178 20.51 15.26 -16.14
C ILE A 178 20.59 16.60 -15.40
N LYS A 179 19.47 17.33 -15.33
CA LYS A 179 19.32 18.59 -14.58
C LYS A 179 19.05 18.35 -13.10
N SER A 180 18.18 17.39 -12.78
CA SER A 180 17.80 17.06 -11.41
C SER A 180 17.31 15.62 -11.33
N VAL A 181 17.52 15.03 -10.15
CA VAL A 181 16.96 13.75 -9.73
C VAL A 181 16.19 14.07 -8.45
N ARG A 182 14.91 13.69 -8.39
CA ARG A 182 14.11 13.73 -7.16
C ARG A 182 13.85 12.31 -6.72
N GLU A 183 14.23 12.02 -5.49
CA GLU A 183 13.97 10.75 -4.83
C GLU A 183 12.60 10.83 -4.12
N GLY A 184 11.83 9.76 -4.22
CA GLY A 184 10.48 9.64 -3.68
C GLY A 184 9.85 8.31 -4.09
N LEU A 185 8.53 8.19 -3.95
CA LEU A 185 7.78 6.98 -4.34
C LEU A 185 7.99 6.56 -5.81
N SER A 186 8.34 7.51 -6.67
CA SER A 186 8.93 7.24 -7.98
C SER A 186 10.09 8.21 -8.20
N ASN A 187 11.25 7.69 -8.61
CA ASN A 187 12.39 8.55 -8.89
C ASN A 187 12.11 9.34 -10.17
N GLU A 188 12.01 10.66 -10.04
CA GLU A 188 11.75 11.57 -11.15
C GLU A 188 13.04 12.22 -11.63
N ILE A 189 13.30 12.16 -12.93
CA ILE A 189 14.50 12.68 -13.55
C ILE A 189 14.12 13.73 -14.57
N THR A 190 14.77 14.89 -14.48
CA THR A 190 14.68 15.93 -15.49
C THR A 190 15.92 15.89 -16.36
N LEU A 191 15.78 15.59 -17.64
CA LEU A 191 16.86 15.55 -18.63
C LEU A 191 16.71 16.72 -19.61
N LYS A 192 17.80 17.44 -19.89
CA LYS A 192 17.84 18.37 -21.03
C LYS A 192 18.44 17.65 -22.23
N GLY A 193 17.61 17.41 -23.25
CA GLY A 193 18.04 16.80 -24.51
C GLY A 193 18.97 17.70 -25.31
N GLU A 194 19.76 17.11 -26.19
CA GLU A 194 20.57 17.84 -27.18
C GLU A 194 19.71 18.66 -28.15
N ASP A 195 18.45 18.26 -28.35
CA ASP A 195 17.44 19.01 -29.11
C ASP A 195 16.93 20.27 -28.39
N GLY A 196 17.45 20.55 -27.19
CA GLY A 196 17.07 21.69 -26.37
C GLY A 196 15.80 21.48 -25.53
N GLN A 197 15.08 20.38 -25.74
CA GLN A 197 13.88 20.06 -24.98
C GLN A 197 14.21 19.55 -23.58
N THR A 198 13.26 19.72 -22.65
CA THR A 198 13.39 19.19 -21.30
C THR A 198 12.40 18.05 -21.11
N TYR A 199 12.91 16.88 -20.77
CA TYR A 199 12.17 15.65 -20.57
C TYR A 199 12.02 15.36 -19.08
N ARG A 200 10.81 15.02 -18.66
CA ARG A 200 10.53 14.48 -17.34
C ARG A 200 10.33 12.98 -17.49
N LEU A 201 11.22 12.21 -16.88
CA LEU A 201 11.32 10.77 -17.02
C LEU A 201 11.12 10.14 -15.63
N PHE A 202 10.33 9.08 -15.58
CA PHE A 202 10.08 8.34 -14.35
C PHE A 202 10.84 7.02 -14.38
N LEU A 203 11.55 6.73 -13.29
CA LEU A 203 12.18 5.44 -13.07
C LEU A 203 11.14 4.52 -12.43
N ARG A 204 10.87 3.38 -13.06
CA ARG A 204 10.21 2.23 -12.41
C ARG A 204 11.31 1.29 -11.92
N ASN A 205 11.02 0.49 -10.89
CA ASN A 205 11.96 -0.42 -10.23
C ASN A 205 12.88 -1.17 -11.21
N ASN A 206 14.13 -1.38 -10.76
CA ASN A 206 15.15 -2.22 -11.40
C ASN A 206 15.56 -1.86 -12.85
N VAL A 207 15.81 -0.58 -13.14
CA VAL A 207 16.55 -0.22 -14.37
C VAL A 207 18.04 -0.50 -14.18
N SER A 208 18.58 -1.41 -14.99
CA SER A 208 20.03 -1.65 -15.05
C SER A 208 20.78 -0.33 -15.18
N ASN A 209 21.79 -0.12 -14.34
CA ASN A 209 22.59 1.11 -14.26
C ASN A 209 21.89 2.34 -13.66
N ALA A 210 20.86 2.18 -12.82
CA ALA A 210 20.24 3.30 -12.10
C ALA A 210 21.27 4.17 -11.32
N GLY A 211 22.35 3.58 -10.82
CA GLY A 211 23.45 4.30 -10.15
C GLY A 211 24.20 5.33 -11.04
N LEU A 212 23.97 5.33 -12.36
CA LEU A 212 24.53 6.33 -13.28
C LEU A 212 23.70 7.62 -13.33
N LEU A 213 22.47 7.59 -12.81
CA LEU A 213 21.53 8.70 -12.84
C LEU A 213 21.89 9.74 -11.79
N LYS A 214 22.95 10.52 -12.06
CA LYS A 214 23.42 11.59 -11.19
C LYS A 214 23.23 12.95 -11.85
N LYS A 215 22.95 13.97 -11.04
CA LYS A 215 22.87 15.36 -11.53
C LYS A 215 24.15 15.72 -12.29
N GLY A 216 23.97 16.22 -13.51
CA GLY A 216 25.06 16.61 -14.40
C GLY A 216 25.64 15.47 -15.24
N ALA A 217 25.20 14.22 -15.08
CA ALA A 217 25.59 13.13 -15.96
C ALA A 217 25.02 13.34 -17.37
N GLU A 218 25.85 13.09 -18.38
CA GLU A 218 25.43 12.98 -19.78
C GLU A 218 25.20 11.51 -20.09
N LEU A 219 23.98 11.17 -20.53
CA LEU A 219 23.54 9.80 -20.73
C LEU A 219 22.64 9.71 -21.97
N ASN A 220 22.59 8.53 -22.56
CA ASN A 220 21.58 8.12 -23.53
C ASN A 220 20.48 7.36 -22.79
N ILE A 221 19.27 7.91 -22.76
CA ILE A 221 18.14 7.33 -22.04
C ILE A 221 17.12 6.81 -23.06
N GLY A 222 16.90 5.49 -23.05
CA GLY A 222 15.78 4.87 -23.74
C GLY A 222 14.51 4.98 -22.89
N TYR A 223 13.40 5.39 -23.48
CA TYR A 223 12.12 5.53 -22.77
C TYR A 223 10.95 4.91 -23.52
N ARG A 224 9.82 4.74 -22.84
CA ARG A 224 8.52 4.41 -23.43
C ARG A 224 7.45 5.34 -22.89
N ILE A 225 6.43 5.61 -23.69
CA ILE A 225 5.25 6.33 -23.24
C ILE A 225 4.32 5.33 -22.56
N GLN A 226 3.90 5.63 -21.34
CA GLN A 226 2.93 4.83 -20.61
C GLN A 226 1.77 5.72 -20.21
N LYS A 227 0.55 5.26 -20.47
CA LYS A 227 -0.66 5.91 -19.96
C LYS A 227 -0.82 5.54 -18.49
N THR A 228 -1.03 6.53 -17.65
CA THR A 228 -1.35 6.37 -16.24
C THR A 228 -2.54 7.23 -15.88
N TYR A 229 -3.32 6.80 -14.90
CA TYR A 229 -4.46 7.57 -14.42
C TYR A 229 -4.03 8.41 -13.22
N HIS A 230 -4.25 9.73 -13.29
CA HIS A 230 -3.96 10.62 -12.17
C HIS A 230 -5.22 10.85 -11.34
N ALA A 231 -5.34 10.15 -10.21
CA ALA A 231 -6.53 10.20 -9.36
C ALA A 231 -6.92 11.62 -8.93
N GLY A 232 -5.93 12.48 -8.62
CA GLY A 232 -6.19 13.87 -8.22
C GLY A 232 -6.71 14.78 -9.34
N GLU A 233 -6.54 14.40 -10.62
CA GLU A 233 -6.99 15.21 -11.76
C GLU A 233 -8.12 14.54 -12.56
N GLY A 234 -8.49 13.30 -12.21
CA GLY A 234 -9.56 12.56 -12.87
C GLY A 234 -9.33 12.27 -14.35
N ARG A 235 -8.08 12.29 -14.83
CA ARG A 235 -7.74 12.14 -16.25
C ARG A 235 -6.57 11.18 -16.48
N GLU A 236 -6.57 10.57 -17.67
CA GLU A 236 -5.39 9.86 -18.18
C GLU A 236 -4.29 10.86 -18.54
N MET A 237 -3.06 10.54 -18.15
CA MET A 237 -1.87 11.28 -18.51
C MET A 237 -0.83 10.32 -19.09
N GLU A 238 -0.07 10.82 -20.06
CA GLU A 238 1.05 10.08 -20.65
C GLU A 238 2.33 10.45 -19.92
N VAL A 239 3.02 9.43 -19.39
CA VAL A 239 4.30 9.58 -18.70
C VAL A 239 5.41 8.87 -19.47
N LEU A 240 6.61 9.45 -19.44
CA LEU A 240 7.79 8.84 -20.05
C LEU A 240 8.49 7.97 -19.02
N VAL A 241 8.48 6.65 -19.23
CA VAL A 241 9.10 5.69 -18.31
C VAL A 241 10.44 5.25 -18.88
N ILE A 242 11.48 5.33 -18.06
CA ILE A 242 12.83 4.92 -18.44
C ILE A 242 12.85 3.41 -18.65
N THR A 243 13.44 2.97 -19.76
CA THR A 243 13.59 1.54 -20.10
C THR A 243 15.05 1.12 -20.24
N LYS A 244 15.96 2.06 -20.49
CA LYS A 244 17.39 1.78 -20.66
C LYS A 244 18.22 3.02 -20.34
N VAL A 245 19.39 2.84 -19.73
CA VAL A 245 20.37 3.89 -19.46
C VAL A 245 21.74 3.45 -19.99
N GLU A 246 22.29 4.25 -20.89
CA GLU A 246 23.62 4.05 -21.49
C GLU A 246 24.48 5.32 -21.32
N LYS A 247 25.81 5.14 -21.25
CA LYS A 247 26.78 6.25 -21.29
C LYS A 247 27.18 6.56 -22.72
#